data_AF-A0A517QVE9-F1
#
_entry.id   AF-A0A517QVE9-F1
#
_cell.length_a   1.000
_cell.length_b   1.000
_cell.length_c   1.000
_cell.angle_alpha   90.00
_cell.angle_beta   90.00
_cell.angle_gamma   90.00
#
_symmetry.space_group_name_H-M   'P 1'
#
loop_
_entity.id
_entity.type
_entity.pdbx_description
1 polymer ?
#
loop_
_entity_poly.entity_id
_entity_poly.type
_entity_poly.pdbx_seq_one_letter_code
_entity_poly.pdbx_strand_id
1 'polypeptide(L)' 'MKDLPKQAVIASMVVSVLVALAAIADLVLGVPFSGSEHTFLMDILFIICAAIAGYLSWDAFKDLS' A
#
# COMPACT_ATOMS: atom_id res chain seq x y z
N MET A 1 18.40 20.37 -2.54
CA MET A 1 17.08 19.75 -2.80
C MET A 1 17.18 18.77 -3.98
N LYS A 2 18.14 17.82 -3.99
CA LYS A 2 18.37 16.94 -5.16
C LYS A 2 17.63 15.60 -5.11
N ASP A 3 17.09 15.21 -3.95
CA ASP A 3 16.58 13.84 -3.74
C ASP A 3 15.11 13.75 -3.31
N LEU A 4 14.41 14.90 -3.20
CA LEU A 4 13.01 14.95 -2.75
C LEU A 4 12.07 14.04 -3.56
N PRO A 5 12.15 13.99 -4.91
CA PRO A 5 11.29 13.09 -5.69
C PRO A 5 11.60 11.61 -5.41
N LYS A 6 12.89 11.25 -5.30
CA LYS A 6 13.32 9.88 -5.01
C LYS A 6 12.89 9.43 -3.62
N GLN A 7 13.02 10.30 -2.62
CA GLN A 7 12.57 10.03 -1.26
C GLN A 7 11.04 9.85 -1.19
N ALA A 8 10.28 10.66 -1.93
CA ALA A 8 8.83 10.53 -2.01
C ALA A 8 8.43 9.18 -2.64
N VAL A 9 9.08 8.77 -3.73
CA VAL A 9 8.81 7.47 -4.37
C VAL A 9 9.10 6.29 -3.43
N ILE A 10 10.25 6.31 -2.74
CA ILE A 10 10.61 5.27 -1.77
C ILE A 10 9.60 5.25 -0.62
N ALA A 11 9.20 6.41 -0.10
CA ALA A 11 8.20 6.49 0.97
C ALA A 11 6.85 5.90 0.52
N SER A 12 6.37 6.25 -0.68
CA SER A 12 5.14 5.68 -1.25
C SER A 12 5.23 4.17 -1.43
N MET A 13 6.37 3.66 -1.88
CA MET A 13 6.61 2.23 -2.03
C MET A 13 6.51 1.50 -0.69
N VAL A 14 7.19 2.01 0.36
CA VAL A 14 7.15 1.43 1.71
C VAL A 14 5.72 1.46 2.28
N VAL A 15 5.02 2.59 2.16
CA VAL A 15 3.65 2.72 2.68
C VAL A 15 2.69 1.78 1.96
N SER A 16 2.80 1.63 0.64
CA SER A 16 1.95 0.69 -0.11
C SER A 16 2.10 -0.76 0.36
N VAL A 17 3.33 -1.20 0.67
CA VAL A 17 3.59 -2.53 1.21
C VAL A 17 2.98 -2.69 2.61
N LEU A 18 3.13 -1.69 3.48
CA LEU A 18 2.53 -1.72 4.82
C LEU A 18 1.00 -1.81 4.77
N VAL A 19 0.37 -1.06 3.86
CA VAL A 19 -1.08 -1.10 3.65
C VAL A 19 -1.53 -2.47 3.14
N ALA A 20 -0.82 -3.06 2.17
CA ALA A 20 -1.12 -4.39 1.69
C ALA A 20 -1.02 -5.44 2.81
N LEU A 21 0.04 -5.37 3.63
CA LEU A 21 0.21 -6.27 4.78
C LEU A 21 -0.91 -6.10 5.81
N ALA A 22 -1.30 -4.86 6.12
CA ALA A 22 -2.39 -4.59 7.06
C ALA A 22 -3.75 -5.10 6.56
N ALA A 23 -4.06 -4.91 5.27
CA ALA A 23 -5.30 -5.39 4.67
C ALA A 23 -5.35 -6.92 4.55
N ILE A 24 -4.21 -7.56 4.24
CA ILE A 24 -4.11 -9.03 4.27
C ILE A 24 -4.25 -9.56 5.69
N ALA A 25 -3.61 -8.90 6.66
CA ALA A 25 -3.73 -9.28 8.07
C ALA A 25 -5.18 -9.16 8.55
N ASP A 26 -5.91 -8.11 8.15
CA ASP A 26 -7.33 -7.97 8.51
C ASP A 26 -8.18 -9.09 7.92
N LEU A 27 -7.95 -9.43 6.64
CA LEU A 27 -8.71 -10.48 5.95
C LEU A 27 -8.46 -11.89 6.52
N VAL A 28 -7.28 -12.14 7.10
CA VAL A 28 -6.91 -13.45 7.67
C VAL A 28 -7.20 -13.54 9.18
N LEU A 29 -6.94 -12.46 9.94
CA LEU A 29 -6.96 -12.46 11.40
C LEU A 29 -8.14 -11.68 12.00
N GLY A 30 -8.82 -10.84 11.23
CA GLY A 30 -9.87 -9.95 11.73
C GLY A 30 -9.36 -8.77 12.57
N VAL A 31 -8.08 -8.43 12.44
CA VAL A 31 -7.45 -7.32 13.18
C VAL A 31 -6.49 -6.65 12.19
N PRO A 32 -6.42 -5.31 12.08
CA PRO A 32 -6.88 -4.26 13.00
C PRO A 32 -8.21 -3.55 12.65
N PHE A 33 -8.90 -3.91 11.58
CA PHE A 33 -10.06 -3.19 11.05
C PHE A 33 -11.40 -3.94 11.12
N SER A 34 -11.45 -5.23 11.50
CA SER A 34 -12.67 -6.08 11.48
C SER A 34 -13.76 -5.77 12.55
N GLY A 35 -14.10 -4.50 12.73
CA GLY A 35 -15.16 -4.05 13.64
C GLY A 35 -16.59 -4.03 13.06
N SER A 36 -16.78 -4.25 11.76
CA SER A 36 -18.12 -4.17 11.12
C SER A 36 -18.29 -5.09 9.91
N GLU A 37 -19.52 -5.50 9.59
CA GLU A 37 -19.83 -6.41 8.47
C GLU A 37 -19.44 -5.87 7.08
N HIS A 38 -19.04 -4.60 6.98
CA HIS A 38 -18.64 -3.95 5.73
C HIS A 38 -17.11 -3.87 5.51
N THR A 39 -16.29 -4.45 6.39
CA THR A 39 -14.81 -4.35 6.29
C THR A 39 -14.25 -5.19 5.15
N PHE A 40 -14.89 -6.31 4.79
CA PHE A 40 -14.42 -7.19 3.72
C PHE A 40 -14.23 -6.49 2.36
N LEU A 41 -15.16 -5.60 1.98
CA LEU A 41 -15.05 -4.84 0.73
C LEU A 41 -13.93 -3.79 0.81
N MET A 42 -13.71 -3.22 1.99
CA MET A 42 -12.63 -2.27 2.25
C MET A 42 -11.26 -2.95 2.16
N ASP A 43 -11.11 -4.16 2.68
CA ASP A 43 -9.84 -4.91 2.62
C ASP A 43 -9.44 -5.22 1.17
N ILE A 44 -10.41 -5.66 0.37
CA ILE A 44 -10.19 -5.91 -1.07
C ILE A 44 -9.76 -4.62 -1.79
N LEU A 45 -10.46 -3.51 -1.54
CA LEU A 45 -10.12 -2.22 -2.14
C LEU A 45 -8.74 -1.73 -1.70
N PHE A 46 -8.36 -1.91 -0.42
CA PHE A 46 -7.03 -1.56 0.06
C PHE A 46 -5.94 -2.39 -0.61
N ILE A 47 -6.15 -3.69 -0.79
CA ILE A 47 -5.20 -4.56 -1.49
C ILE A 47 -5.02 -4.10 -2.94
N ILE A 48 -6.12 -3.81 -3.66
CA ILE A 48 -6.06 -3.33 -5.06
C ILE A 48 -5.32 -1.99 -5.14
N CYS A 49 -5.68 -1.02 -4.29
CA CYS A 49 -5.04 0.29 -4.25
C CYS A 49 -3.55 0.18 -3.89
N ALA A 50 -3.20 -0.67 -2.93
CA ALA A 50 -1.82 -0.91 -2.55
C ALA A 50 -1.01 -1.56 -3.68
N ALA A 51 -1.61 -2.50 -4.43
CA ALA A 51 -0.96 -3.11 -5.59
C ALA A 51 -0.70 -2.09 -6.70
N ILE A 52 -1.67 -1.22 -7.01
CA ILE A 52 -1.52 -0.16 -8.01
C ILE A 52 -0.46 0.85 -7.56
N ALA A 53 -0.52 1.32 -6.32
CA ALA A 53 0.45 2.29 -5.79
C ALA A 53 1.87 1.69 -5.70
N GLY A 54 2.00 0.42 -5.31
CA GLY A 54 3.26 -0.31 -5.31
C GLY A 54 3.84 -0.45 -6.72
N TYR A 55 3.01 -0.78 -7.71
CA TYR A 55 3.44 -0.86 -9.11
C TYR A 55 3.89 0.51 -9.64
N LEU A 56 3.11 1.56 -9.43
CA LEU A 56 3.44 2.92 -9.88
C LEU A 56 4.72 3.46 -9.23
N SER A 57 4.90 3.21 -7.93
CA SER A 57 6.12 3.62 -7.23
C SER A 57 7.35 2.82 -7.68
N TRP A 58 7.19 1.52 -7.98
CA TRP A 58 8.24 0.72 -8.60
C TRP A 58 8.62 1.23 -10.00
N ASP A 59 7.61 1.57 -10.80
CA ASP A 59 7.83 2.13 -12.14
C ASP A 59 8.58 3.46 -12.08
N ALA A 60 8.12 4.39 -11.25
CA ALA A 60 8.77 5.66 -11.01
C ALA A 60 10.18 5.51 -10.41
N PHE A 61 10.42 4.50 -9.57
CA PHE A 61 11.74 4.25 -9.00
C PHE A 61 12.76 3.86 -10.07
N LYS A 62 12.38 3.03 -11.05
CA LYS A 62 13.24 2.66 -12.18
C LYS A 62 13.58 3.85 -13.07
N ASP A 63 12.65 4.79 -13.23
CA ASP A 63 12.87 6.01 -14.02
C ASP A 63 13.82 7.00 -13.31
N LEU A 64 13.84 6.98 -11.98
CA LEU A 64 14.68 7.83 -11.13
C LEU A 64 16.01 7.19 -10.70
N SER A 65 16.23 5.90 -11.00
CA SER A 65 17.45 5.15 -10.67
C SER A 65 18.48 5.22 -11.78
#